data_AF-F2U9Z6-F1
#
_entry.id   AF-F2U9Z6-F1
#
_cell.length_a   1.000
_cell.length_b   1.000
_cell.length_c   1.000
_cell.angle_alpha   90.00
_cell.angle_beta   90.00
_cell.angle_gamma   90.00
#
_symmetry.space_group_name_H-M   'P 1'
#
loop_
_entity.id
_entity.type
_entity.pdbx_description
1 polymer ?
#
loop_
_entity_poly.entity_id
_entity_poly.type
_entity_poly.pdbx_seq_one_letter_code
_entity_poly.pdbx_strand_id
1 'polypeptide(L)'
;MDLFRRFKKDRKFKRAGEGHRLGVEGASQGQPASASSSSSSASTARNASASGRQQPREMSQAARAAQERMQRAQQTGRPNTSSAIKSEARRQVQAEAASSGTQPSTATPSRDQPAGQWKQEADRLQVQVVCPITGNLVRERDKTDHLRRELTQRLTEMPVPMAAKMVWTLNSREKRELAVKTICAYINNVLQHPDEPKYRRINKENKAFQARILGAEGALEFLKAVGFEEENGEEDGKTFLALPEGVSTDELTTAKDVISSDQTIICRLHRDVRVLKPPRGAAIAAAMRVDLPSDFYKLTVDDLRFTTKSLGIDSHFKGVI
;
A
#
# COMPACT_ATOMS: atom_id res chain seq x y z
N MET A 1 -3.56 22.34 -44.40
CA MET A 1 -2.94 21.35 -43.51
C MET A 1 -1.40 21.53 -43.48
N ASP A 2 -0.87 22.72 -43.17
CA ASP A 2 0.60 22.95 -43.22
C ASP A 2 1.16 23.92 -42.16
N LEU A 3 0.46 24.11 -41.03
CA LEU A 3 0.98 24.93 -39.92
C LEU A 3 1.74 24.08 -38.87
N PHE A 4 1.32 22.82 -38.64
CA PHE A 4 1.88 21.96 -37.59
C PHE A 4 3.19 21.23 -37.96
N ARG A 5 3.59 21.22 -39.24
CA ARG A 5 4.87 20.61 -39.67
C ARG A 5 6.09 21.51 -39.43
N ARG A 6 5.93 22.84 -39.42
CA ARG A 6 7.02 23.78 -39.15
C ARG A 6 7.44 23.79 -37.68
N PHE A 7 6.49 23.70 -36.75
CA PHE A 7 6.78 23.66 -35.30
C PHE A 7 7.61 22.45 -34.84
N LYS A 8 7.49 21.30 -35.51
CA LYS A 8 8.28 20.10 -35.18
C LYS A 8 9.73 20.15 -35.70
N LYS A 9 10.05 21.03 -36.66
CA LYS A 9 11.42 21.19 -37.18
C LYS A 9 12.24 22.16 -36.32
N ASP A 10 11.64 23.24 -35.81
CA ASP A 10 12.35 24.25 -34.99
C ASP A 10 12.75 23.76 -33.59
N ARG A 11 12.01 22.80 -33.00
CA ARG A 11 12.40 22.18 -31.73
C ARG A 11 13.62 21.24 -31.84
N LYS A 12 13.92 20.72 -33.04
CA LYS A 12 15.09 19.85 -33.24
C LYS A 12 16.37 20.63 -33.53
N PHE A 13 16.26 21.90 -33.96
CA PHE A 13 17.43 22.76 -34.17
C PHE A 13 17.88 23.53 -32.93
N LYS A 14 17.03 23.73 -31.91
CA LYS A 14 17.41 24.40 -30.65
C LYS A 14 18.06 23.49 -29.60
N ARG A 15 18.10 22.16 -29.82
CA ARG A 15 18.65 21.17 -28.88
C ARG A 15 20.01 20.59 -29.33
N ALA A 16 20.45 20.91 -30.54
CA ALA A 16 21.84 20.73 -30.96
C ALA A 16 22.50 22.09 -30.83
N GLY A 17 23.56 22.21 -30.03
CA GLY A 17 24.21 23.50 -29.73
C GLY A 17 24.71 24.26 -30.96
N GLU A 18 25.27 25.44 -30.71
CA GLU A 18 25.70 26.40 -31.73
C GLU A 18 26.70 25.77 -32.73
N GLY A 19 26.31 25.69 -34.00
CA GLY A 19 27.11 25.04 -35.04
C GLY A 19 28.29 25.90 -35.47
N HIS A 20 29.50 25.37 -35.30
CA HIS A 20 30.73 25.99 -35.78
C HIS A 20 30.98 25.62 -37.26
N ARG A 21 31.18 26.61 -38.13
CA ARG A 21 31.63 26.39 -39.52
C ARG A 21 33.14 26.55 -39.60
N LEU A 22 33.83 25.50 -40.03
CA LEU A 22 35.25 25.55 -40.41
C LEU A 22 35.35 26.07 -41.85
N GLY A 23 35.82 27.30 -42.00
CA GLY A 23 36.14 27.86 -43.31
C GLY A 23 36.35 29.38 -43.28
N VAL A 24 37.59 29.76 -43.55
CA VAL A 24 38.11 31.09 -43.96
C VAL A 24 38.59 32.02 -42.84
N GLU A 25 39.77 32.56 -43.10
CA GLU A 25 40.75 33.25 -42.27
C GLU A 25 40.38 34.71 -41.98
N GLY A 26 40.91 35.26 -40.87
CA GLY A 26 41.27 36.69 -40.78
C GLY A 26 40.80 37.49 -39.57
N ALA A 27 41.80 37.93 -38.77
CA ALA A 27 41.90 39.21 -38.04
C ALA A 27 40.99 39.46 -36.79
N SER A 28 41.55 39.46 -35.56
CA SER A 28 42.10 40.63 -34.80
C SER A 28 40.97 41.46 -34.15
N GLN A 29 40.95 41.97 -32.92
CA GLN A 29 41.87 42.44 -31.87
C GLN A 29 41.05 42.37 -30.54
N GLY A 30 41.53 42.51 -29.31
CA GLY A 30 42.80 42.93 -28.74
C GLY A 30 42.68 42.88 -27.21
N GLN A 31 43.78 42.58 -26.55
CA GLN A 31 44.05 42.79 -25.13
C GLN A 31 44.49 44.28 -24.92
N PRO A 32 44.64 44.84 -23.70
CA PRO A 32 45.61 44.34 -22.72
C PRO A 32 45.28 44.53 -21.22
N ALA A 33 46.16 43.90 -20.45
CA ALA A 33 46.30 43.92 -19.00
C ALA A 33 47.20 45.06 -18.49
N SER A 34 47.19 45.30 -17.18
CA SER A 34 48.33 45.77 -16.37
C SER A 34 48.12 45.24 -14.93
N ALA A 35 49.01 44.38 -14.42
CA ALA A 35 50.24 44.67 -13.66
C ALA A 35 49.93 45.01 -12.17
N SER A 36 50.62 44.54 -11.13
CA SER A 36 51.90 43.80 -10.99
C SER A 36 52.16 43.43 -9.52
N SER A 37 53.04 42.43 -9.31
CA SER A 37 54.09 42.27 -8.26
C SER A 37 53.66 42.10 -6.78
N SER A 38 54.21 41.19 -5.98
CA SER A 38 55.62 40.72 -5.80
C SER A 38 55.64 39.33 -5.10
N SER A 39 56.29 38.25 -5.56
CA SER A 39 57.72 37.84 -5.43
C SER A 39 58.41 38.26 -4.12
N SER A 40 59.22 37.51 -3.38
CA SER A 40 59.89 36.18 -3.39
C SER A 40 60.71 36.18 -2.07
N SER A 41 61.07 35.09 -1.35
CA SER A 41 62.03 34.00 -1.62
C SER A 41 62.22 33.27 -0.26
N ALA A 42 62.09 31.96 -0.08
CA ALA A 42 62.87 30.80 -0.56
C ALA A 42 64.19 30.51 0.18
N SER A 43 64.30 29.30 0.75
CA SER A 43 65.51 28.42 0.74
C SER A 43 65.20 27.08 1.44
N THR A 44 65.13 25.92 0.74
CA THR A 44 66.23 24.91 0.52
C THR A 44 66.00 23.69 1.46
N ALA A 45 66.15 22.39 1.16
CA ALA A 45 66.82 21.57 0.13
C ALA A 45 66.14 20.17 0.05
N ARG A 46 65.97 19.55 -1.13
CA ARG A 46 66.78 18.49 -1.79
C ARG A 46 66.71 17.07 -1.19
N ASN A 47 66.23 16.10 -1.97
CA ASN A 47 67.10 14.99 -2.43
C ASN A 47 66.53 14.28 -3.67
N ALA A 48 67.42 13.88 -4.58
CA ALA A 48 67.14 13.21 -5.85
C ALA A 48 68.20 12.13 -6.12
N SER A 49 67.81 11.02 -6.75
CA SER A 49 68.61 10.14 -7.64
C SER A 49 67.86 8.82 -7.89
N ALA A 50 67.97 8.07 -8.99
CA ALA A 50 68.39 8.28 -10.37
C ALA A 50 68.17 6.94 -11.13
N SER A 51 67.65 7.03 -12.36
CA SER A 51 67.88 6.19 -13.58
C SER A 51 67.87 4.64 -13.57
N GLY A 52 67.15 4.05 -14.54
CA GLY A 52 67.25 2.64 -14.92
C GLY A 52 66.47 2.25 -16.18
N ARG A 53 67.11 2.39 -17.35
CA ARG A 53 66.65 2.11 -18.72
C ARG A 53 66.39 0.61 -18.99
N GLN A 54 65.15 0.19 -19.27
CA GLN A 54 64.83 -1.09 -19.93
C GLN A 54 63.50 -1.05 -20.72
N GLN A 55 63.58 -1.10 -22.06
CA GLN A 55 62.56 -1.71 -22.94
C GLN A 55 63.32 -2.64 -23.89
N PRO A 56 62.87 -3.90 -24.06
CA PRO A 56 62.03 -4.21 -25.23
C PRO A 56 60.96 -5.29 -24.97
N ARG A 57 60.19 -5.22 -23.86
CA ARG A 57 59.03 -6.11 -23.62
C ARG A 57 57.67 -5.46 -23.97
N GLU A 58 57.59 -4.13 -23.94
CA GLU A 58 56.35 -3.41 -24.19
C GLU A 58 55.93 -3.42 -25.67
N MET A 59 56.89 -3.52 -26.60
CA MET A 59 56.60 -3.60 -28.04
C MET A 59 55.90 -4.91 -28.42
N SER A 60 56.19 -6.02 -27.72
CA SER A 60 55.52 -7.31 -27.96
C SER A 60 54.10 -7.35 -27.36
N GLN A 61 53.89 -6.70 -26.20
CA GLN A 61 52.55 -6.55 -25.61
C GLN A 61 51.69 -5.57 -26.41
N ALA A 62 52.26 -4.48 -26.93
CA ALA A 62 51.57 -3.56 -27.81
C ALA A 62 51.19 -4.22 -29.15
N ALA A 63 52.08 -5.07 -29.71
CA ALA A 63 51.79 -5.84 -30.91
C ALA A 63 50.69 -6.90 -30.68
N ARG A 64 50.71 -7.61 -29.54
CA ARG A 64 49.62 -8.53 -29.14
C ARG A 64 48.30 -7.80 -28.90
N ALA A 65 48.32 -6.66 -28.21
CA ALA A 65 47.14 -5.84 -27.98
C ALA A 65 46.58 -5.22 -29.27
N ALA A 66 47.43 -4.93 -30.27
CA ALA A 66 47.02 -4.47 -31.58
C ALA A 66 46.38 -5.60 -32.42
N GLN A 67 46.94 -6.82 -32.37
CA GLN A 67 46.37 -7.99 -33.05
C GLN A 67 45.01 -8.41 -32.45
N GLU A 68 44.84 -8.34 -31.13
CA GLU A 68 43.54 -8.59 -30.48
C GLU A 68 42.48 -7.56 -30.91
N ARG A 69 42.86 -6.30 -31.07
CA ARG A 69 41.94 -5.27 -31.60
C ARG A 69 41.57 -5.53 -33.07
N MET A 70 42.50 -6.05 -33.87
CA MET A 70 42.24 -6.37 -35.28
C MET A 70 41.35 -7.60 -35.45
N GLN A 71 41.51 -8.64 -34.61
CA GLN A 71 40.62 -9.80 -34.57
C GLN A 71 39.22 -9.44 -34.05
N ARG A 72 39.12 -8.52 -33.08
CA ARG A 72 37.82 -8.00 -32.58
C ARG A 72 37.11 -7.14 -33.62
N ALA A 73 37.83 -6.40 -34.45
CA ALA A 73 37.27 -5.61 -35.54
C ALA A 73 36.83 -6.46 -36.75
N GLN A 74 37.44 -7.63 -36.98
CA GLN A 74 37.01 -8.56 -38.04
C GLN A 74 35.72 -9.33 -37.69
N GLN A 75 35.34 -9.41 -36.41
CA GLN A 75 34.08 -10.03 -35.97
C GLN A 75 32.89 -9.06 -35.93
N THR A 76 33.09 -7.76 -36.18
CA THR A 76 31.99 -6.79 -36.27
C THR A 76 31.33 -6.78 -37.65
N GLY A 77 30.96 -7.94 -38.17
CA GLY A 77 29.80 -8.06 -39.04
C GLY A 77 28.59 -8.23 -38.14
N ARG A 78 27.96 -7.14 -37.69
CA ARG A 78 26.81 -7.15 -36.76
C ARG A 78 25.68 -8.05 -37.31
N PRO A 79 25.37 -9.23 -36.74
CA PRO A 79 24.09 -9.87 -37.00
C PRO A 79 23.05 -9.15 -36.13
N ASN A 80 22.15 -8.41 -36.78
CA ASN A 80 21.13 -7.59 -36.12
C ASN A 80 19.95 -8.45 -35.63
N THR A 81 20.20 -9.42 -34.74
CA THR A 81 19.15 -10.25 -34.15
C THR A 81 19.33 -10.35 -32.64
N SER A 82 18.25 -10.13 -31.88
CA SER A 82 18.30 -10.07 -30.41
C SER A 82 18.74 -11.38 -29.76
N SER A 83 18.64 -12.50 -30.48
CA SER A 83 19.12 -13.82 -30.07
C SER A 83 20.64 -13.88 -29.90
N ALA A 84 21.39 -13.27 -30.82
CA ALA A 84 22.86 -13.24 -30.76
C ALA A 84 23.38 -12.39 -29.59
N ILE A 85 22.69 -11.28 -29.31
CA ILE A 85 23.03 -10.39 -28.17
C ILE A 85 22.77 -11.13 -26.84
N LYS A 86 21.68 -11.92 -26.76
CA LYS A 86 21.29 -12.64 -25.54
C LYS A 86 22.19 -13.84 -25.26
N SER A 87 22.62 -14.56 -26.29
CA SER A 87 23.55 -15.68 -26.14
C SER A 87 24.94 -15.20 -25.75
N GLU A 88 25.40 -14.08 -26.29
CA GLU A 88 26.72 -13.51 -25.98
C GLU A 88 26.78 -12.92 -24.57
N ALA A 89 25.72 -12.24 -24.12
CA ALA A 89 25.58 -11.78 -22.74
C ALA A 89 25.59 -12.95 -21.74
N ARG A 90 24.88 -14.05 -22.05
CA ARG A 90 24.85 -15.25 -21.20
C ARG A 90 26.21 -15.94 -21.12
N ARG A 91 26.95 -15.98 -22.25
CA ARG A 91 28.30 -16.55 -22.30
C ARG A 91 29.31 -15.72 -21.50
N GLN A 92 29.19 -14.40 -21.52
CA GLN A 92 30.03 -13.51 -20.69
C GLN A 92 29.76 -13.71 -19.20
N VAL A 93 28.49 -13.75 -18.79
CA VAL A 93 28.12 -14.01 -17.39
C VAL A 93 28.60 -15.39 -16.90
N GLN A 94 28.54 -16.41 -17.75
CA GLN A 94 29.05 -17.74 -17.40
C GLN A 94 30.58 -17.82 -17.36
N ALA A 95 31.29 -17.09 -18.23
CA ALA A 95 32.75 -17.01 -18.20
C ALA A 95 33.27 -16.20 -17.00
N GLU A 96 32.55 -15.16 -16.58
CA GLU A 96 32.82 -14.43 -15.34
C GLU A 96 32.55 -15.32 -14.12
N ALA A 97 31.45 -16.08 -14.10
CA ALA A 97 31.15 -17.05 -13.04
C ALA A 97 32.15 -18.22 -12.96
N ALA A 98 32.82 -18.57 -14.06
CA ALA A 98 33.84 -19.63 -14.09
C ALA A 98 35.25 -19.13 -13.71
N SER A 99 35.55 -17.84 -13.89
CA SER A 99 36.85 -17.24 -13.57
C SER A 99 36.92 -16.66 -12.16
N SER A 100 35.80 -16.19 -11.62
CA SER A 100 35.64 -16.07 -10.18
C SER A 100 35.37 -17.48 -9.63
N GLY A 101 36.32 -18.08 -8.90
CA GLY A 101 36.12 -19.35 -8.18
C GLY A 101 35.08 -19.29 -7.04
N THR A 102 33.98 -18.58 -7.27
CA THR A 102 32.82 -18.50 -6.39
C THR A 102 31.88 -19.62 -6.81
N GLN A 103 32.02 -20.75 -6.13
CA GLN A 103 30.93 -21.72 -6.02
C GLN A 103 29.64 -20.94 -5.71
N PRO A 104 28.49 -21.25 -6.34
CA PRO A 104 27.22 -20.83 -5.79
C PRO A 104 27.09 -21.58 -4.46
N SER A 105 27.58 -20.98 -3.39
CA SER A 105 27.20 -21.34 -2.05
C SER A 105 25.69 -21.15 -2.01
N THR A 106 24.97 -22.26 -2.19
CA THR A 106 23.70 -22.54 -1.53
C THR A 106 23.95 -22.54 -0.02
N ALA A 107 24.47 -21.43 0.50
CA ALA A 107 24.37 -21.06 1.88
C ALA A 107 23.00 -20.43 2.00
N THR A 108 22.00 -21.29 2.09
CA THR A 108 20.83 -21.00 2.91
C THR A 108 21.39 -20.42 4.21
N PRO A 109 21.10 -19.17 4.60
CA PRO A 109 21.44 -18.74 5.94
C PRO A 109 20.73 -19.75 6.85
N SER A 110 21.52 -20.48 7.64
CA SER A 110 21.01 -21.45 8.59
C SER A 110 20.01 -20.72 9.47
N ARG A 111 18.74 -21.01 9.20
CA ARG A 111 17.57 -20.58 9.94
C ARG A 111 17.51 -21.41 11.22
N ASP A 112 18.52 -21.22 12.06
CA ASP A 112 18.48 -21.56 13.48
C ASP A 112 18.14 -20.29 14.27
N GLN A 113 17.06 -19.64 13.86
CA GLN A 113 16.30 -18.82 14.79
C GLN A 113 15.16 -19.71 15.28
N PRO A 114 15.02 -19.93 16.60
CA PRO A 114 14.00 -20.81 17.12
C PRO A 114 12.66 -20.30 16.61
N ALA A 115 11.94 -21.12 15.84
CA ALA A 115 10.66 -20.78 15.24
C ALA A 115 9.61 -20.23 16.25
N GLY A 116 9.88 -20.39 17.56
CA GLY A 116 9.11 -19.78 18.65
C GLY A 116 9.34 -18.28 18.88
N GLN A 117 10.53 -17.72 18.65
CA GLN A 117 10.80 -16.29 18.89
C GLN A 117 10.05 -15.39 17.89
N TRP A 118 10.04 -15.77 16.61
CA TRP A 118 9.32 -15.02 15.57
C TRP A 118 7.82 -15.04 15.71
N LYS A 119 7.25 -16.12 16.25
CA LYS A 119 5.81 -16.19 16.46
C LYS A 119 5.36 -15.20 17.53
N GLN A 120 6.19 -14.98 18.56
CA GLN A 120 5.97 -13.96 19.59
C GLN A 120 6.25 -12.55 19.05
N GLU A 121 7.31 -12.33 18.27
CA GLU A 121 7.63 -11.04 17.63
C GLU A 121 6.57 -10.62 16.60
N ALA A 122 6.08 -11.57 15.77
CA ALA A 122 5.05 -11.32 14.77
C ALA A 122 3.68 -11.04 15.41
N ASP A 123 3.38 -11.59 16.58
CA ASP A 123 2.18 -11.23 17.35
C ASP A 123 2.28 -9.83 17.96
N ARG A 124 3.49 -9.39 18.33
CA ARG A 124 3.77 -8.04 18.84
C ARG A 124 3.63 -6.94 17.78
N LEU A 125 3.70 -7.30 16.50
CA LEU A 125 3.72 -6.35 15.37
C LEU A 125 2.40 -6.29 14.61
N GLN A 126 1.39 -7.02 15.08
CA GLN A 126 0.05 -6.95 14.54
C GLN A 126 -0.65 -5.67 14.98
N VAL A 127 -1.36 -5.03 14.04
CA VAL A 127 -2.22 -3.88 14.34
C VAL A 127 -3.34 -4.33 15.27
N GLN A 128 -3.36 -3.78 16.47
CA GLN A 128 -4.37 -4.04 17.48
C GLN A 128 -5.24 -2.80 17.70
N VAL A 129 -6.50 -3.03 18.05
CA VAL A 129 -7.46 -2.01 18.44
C VAL A 129 -8.05 -2.33 19.80
N VAL A 130 -8.43 -1.29 20.52
CA VAL A 130 -9.21 -1.40 21.75
C VAL A 130 -10.69 -1.43 21.37
N CYS A 131 -11.38 -2.50 21.72
CA CYS A 131 -12.83 -2.57 21.60
C CYS A 131 -13.49 -1.70 22.69
N PRO A 132 -14.38 -0.75 22.36
CA PRO A 132 -15.00 0.11 23.35
C PRO A 132 -16.09 -0.60 24.19
N ILE A 133 -16.60 -1.76 23.73
CA ILE A 133 -17.59 -2.54 24.48
C ILE A 133 -16.92 -3.34 25.60
N THR A 134 -15.81 -4.00 25.30
CA THR A 134 -15.15 -4.92 26.23
C THR A 134 -13.90 -4.36 26.89
N GLY A 135 -13.31 -3.31 26.32
CA GLY A 135 -11.98 -2.80 26.70
C GLY A 135 -10.81 -3.69 26.23
N ASN A 136 -11.10 -4.84 25.61
CA ASN A 136 -10.06 -5.80 25.21
C ASN A 136 -9.28 -5.34 23.98
N LEU A 137 -8.02 -5.73 23.93
CA LEU A 137 -7.19 -5.62 22.74
C LEU A 137 -7.54 -6.73 21.75
N VAL A 138 -7.87 -6.32 20.52
CA VAL A 138 -8.29 -7.20 19.43
C VAL A 138 -7.43 -6.88 18.21
N ARG A 139 -7.06 -7.90 17.44
CA ARG A 139 -6.35 -7.71 16.17
C ARG A 139 -7.29 -7.03 15.17
N GLU A 140 -6.79 -6.08 14.39
CA GLU A 140 -7.63 -5.31 13.45
C GLU A 140 -8.35 -6.24 12.45
N ARG A 141 -7.68 -7.29 11.98
CA ARG A 141 -8.25 -8.28 11.07
C ARG A 141 -9.44 -9.06 11.68
N ASP A 142 -9.41 -9.29 13.00
CA ASP A 142 -10.38 -10.10 13.74
C ASP A 142 -11.46 -9.21 14.40
N LYS A 143 -11.39 -7.89 14.20
CA LYS A 143 -12.25 -6.88 14.83
C LYS A 143 -13.73 -7.13 14.54
N THR A 144 -14.08 -7.39 13.28
CA THR A 144 -15.48 -7.56 12.86
C THR A 144 -16.11 -8.78 13.54
N ASP A 145 -15.38 -9.89 13.59
CA ASP A 145 -15.87 -11.13 14.21
C ASP A 145 -15.96 -11.00 15.73
N HIS A 146 -15.01 -10.29 16.35
CA HIS A 146 -15.10 -9.94 17.77
C HIS A 146 -16.35 -9.10 18.04
N LEU A 147 -16.57 -8.02 17.29
CA LEU A 147 -17.75 -7.16 17.48
C LEU A 147 -19.06 -7.91 17.26
N ARG A 148 -19.15 -8.76 16.23
CA ARG A 148 -20.31 -9.63 16.00
C ARG A 148 -20.63 -10.46 17.24
N ARG A 149 -19.65 -11.23 17.74
CA ARG A 149 -19.85 -12.09 18.91
C ARG A 149 -20.29 -11.29 20.14
N GLU A 150 -19.60 -10.19 20.45
CA GLU A 150 -19.88 -9.39 21.64
C GLU A 150 -21.25 -8.71 21.59
N LEU A 151 -21.70 -8.29 20.40
CA LEU A 151 -23.02 -7.70 20.19
C LEU A 151 -24.12 -8.75 20.27
N THR A 152 -23.93 -9.93 19.66
CA THR A 152 -24.88 -11.04 19.74
C THR A 152 -25.07 -11.51 21.18
N GLN A 153 -23.99 -11.62 21.96
CA GLN A 153 -24.08 -12.01 23.37
C GLN A 153 -24.88 -11.01 24.21
N ARG A 154 -24.68 -9.70 23.97
CA ARG A 154 -25.38 -8.64 24.70
C ARG A 154 -26.78 -8.35 24.17
N LEU A 155 -27.18 -8.97 23.06
CA LEU A 155 -28.52 -8.81 22.49
C LEU A 155 -29.61 -9.26 23.49
N THR A 156 -29.33 -10.26 24.31
CA THR A 156 -30.26 -10.73 25.35
C THR A 156 -30.43 -9.72 26.48
N GLU A 157 -29.42 -8.90 26.77
CA GLU A 157 -29.44 -7.92 27.86
C GLU A 157 -30.11 -6.60 27.41
N MET A 158 -29.71 -6.09 26.25
CA MET A 158 -30.19 -4.82 25.71
C MET A 158 -30.47 -4.96 24.20
N PRO A 159 -31.65 -5.48 23.81
CA PRO A 159 -31.88 -5.93 22.44
C PRO A 159 -31.90 -4.78 21.43
N VAL A 160 -32.64 -3.70 21.70
CA VAL A 160 -32.79 -2.56 20.77
C VAL A 160 -31.46 -1.86 20.49
N PRO A 161 -30.69 -1.37 21.48
CA PRO A 161 -29.43 -0.67 21.20
C PRO A 161 -28.34 -1.60 20.66
N MET A 162 -28.28 -2.87 21.05
CA MET A 162 -27.28 -3.80 20.51
C MET A 162 -27.57 -4.14 19.05
N ALA A 163 -28.83 -4.43 18.70
CA ALA A 163 -29.21 -4.65 17.30
C ALA A 163 -28.95 -3.41 16.43
N ALA A 164 -29.24 -2.21 16.94
CA ALA A 164 -28.92 -0.97 16.22
C ALA A 164 -27.41 -0.83 15.96
N LYS A 165 -26.58 -1.12 16.97
CA LYS A 165 -25.12 -1.13 16.81
C LYS A 165 -24.65 -2.18 15.79
N MET A 166 -25.28 -3.35 15.72
CA MET A 166 -24.99 -4.37 14.70
C MET A 166 -25.28 -3.83 13.29
N VAL A 167 -26.47 -3.23 13.08
CA VAL A 167 -26.86 -2.64 11.79
C VAL A 167 -25.85 -1.60 11.32
N TRP A 168 -25.45 -0.69 12.21
CA TRP A 168 -24.52 0.40 11.87
C TRP A 168 -23.07 -0.07 11.67
N THR A 169 -22.61 -1.02 12.48
CA THR A 169 -21.18 -1.39 12.56
C THR A 169 -20.79 -2.52 11.61
N LEU A 170 -21.65 -3.52 11.42
CA LEU A 170 -21.30 -4.77 10.72
C LEU A 170 -21.63 -4.74 9.22
N ASN A 171 -22.24 -3.66 8.73
CA ASN A 171 -22.71 -3.54 7.35
C ASN A 171 -21.98 -2.43 6.58
N SER A 172 -21.89 -2.62 5.25
CA SER A 172 -21.43 -1.56 4.35
C SER A 172 -22.39 -0.36 4.40
N ARG A 173 -21.87 0.82 4.04
CA ARG A 173 -22.63 2.08 4.08
C ARG A 173 -23.95 2.02 3.33
N GLU A 174 -23.92 1.51 2.11
CA GLU A 174 -25.11 1.39 1.26
C GLU A 174 -26.14 0.44 1.88
N LYS A 175 -25.70 -0.72 2.39
CA LYS A 175 -26.59 -1.70 3.01
C LYS A 175 -27.25 -1.16 4.27
N ARG A 176 -26.48 -0.53 5.17
CA ARG A 176 -27.03 0.03 6.42
C ARG A 176 -28.01 1.16 6.15
N GLU A 177 -27.71 2.07 5.22
CA GLU A 177 -28.62 3.18 4.91
C GLU A 177 -29.96 2.67 4.35
N LEU A 178 -29.93 1.66 3.48
CA LEU A 178 -31.14 1.01 2.95
C LEU A 178 -31.92 0.25 4.03
N ALA A 179 -31.23 -0.46 4.92
CA ALA A 179 -31.84 -1.17 6.04
C ALA A 179 -32.52 -0.21 7.01
N VAL A 180 -31.79 0.80 7.51
CA VAL A 180 -32.30 1.84 8.43
C VAL A 180 -33.51 2.53 7.82
N LYS A 181 -33.45 2.94 6.55
CA LYS A 181 -34.58 3.57 5.86
C LYS A 181 -35.82 2.67 5.81
N THR A 182 -35.63 1.37 5.56
CA THR A 182 -36.73 0.42 5.45
C THR A 182 -37.34 0.11 6.82
N ILE A 183 -36.52 -0.07 7.86
CA ILE A 183 -36.97 -0.23 9.25
C ILE A 183 -37.77 1.00 9.70
N CYS A 184 -37.24 2.20 9.47
CA CYS A 184 -37.94 3.45 9.81
C CYS A 184 -39.29 3.56 9.09
N ALA A 185 -39.38 3.12 7.82
CA ALA A 185 -40.64 3.12 7.10
C ALA A 185 -41.68 2.17 7.73
N TYR A 186 -41.27 0.97 8.14
CA TYR A 186 -42.18 0.03 8.82
C TYR A 186 -42.69 0.59 10.14
N ILE A 187 -41.79 1.10 10.99
CA ILE A 187 -42.19 1.68 12.28
C ILE A 187 -43.07 2.92 12.07
N ASN A 188 -42.74 3.78 11.10
CA ASN A 188 -43.50 4.99 10.83
C ASN A 188 -44.91 4.69 10.30
N ASN A 189 -45.10 3.63 9.52
CA ASN A 189 -46.43 3.22 9.07
C ASN A 189 -47.32 2.81 10.26
N VAL A 190 -46.76 2.07 11.22
CA VAL A 190 -47.48 1.68 12.45
C VAL A 190 -47.79 2.91 13.31
N LEU A 191 -46.84 3.83 13.47
CA LEU A 191 -47.05 5.06 14.25
C LEU A 191 -48.11 6.00 13.63
N GLN A 192 -48.20 6.05 12.31
CA GLN A 192 -49.20 6.88 11.61
C GLN A 192 -50.59 6.25 11.59
N HIS A 193 -50.66 4.92 11.54
CA HIS A 193 -51.90 4.17 11.42
C HIS A 193 -51.92 2.99 12.41
N PRO A 194 -52.01 3.27 13.74
CA PRO A 194 -51.89 2.23 14.77
C PRO A 194 -53.04 1.22 14.73
N ASP A 195 -54.22 1.62 14.27
CA ASP A 195 -55.42 0.79 14.21
C ASP A 195 -55.49 -0.08 12.94
N GLU A 196 -54.57 0.10 11.99
CA GLU A 196 -54.60 -0.64 10.72
C GLU A 196 -53.71 -1.91 10.80
N PRO A 197 -54.30 -3.12 10.86
CA PRO A 197 -53.57 -4.36 11.11
C PRO A 197 -52.60 -4.72 9.97
N LYS A 198 -52.86 -4.23 8.77
CA LYS A 198 -52.00 -4.44 7.60
C LYS A 198 -50.60 -3.86 7.80
N TYR A 199 -50.44 -2.77 8.53
CA TYR A 199 -49.12 -2.16 8.78
C TYR A 199 -48.35 -2.83 9.92
N ARG A 200 -49.04 -3.59 10.77
CA ARG A 200 -48.44 -4.40 11.83
C ARG A 200 -47.88 -5.73 11.31
N ARG A 201 -48.17 -6.11 10.06
CA ARG A 201 -47.75 -7.39 9.47
C ARG A 201 -46.83 -7.18 8.27
N ILE A 202 -45.64 -7.77 8.30
CA ILE A 202 -44.63 -7.67 7.25
C ILE A 202 -44.42 -9.06 6.63
N ASN A 203 -44.53 -9.16 5.30
CA ASN A 203 -44.26 -10.40 4.58
C ASN A 203 -42.74 -10.60 4.38
N LYS A 204 -42.18 -11.70 4.92
CA LYS A 204 -40.74 -12.03 4.81
C LYS A 204 -40.32 -12.43 3.40
N GLU A 205 -41.25 -12.85 2.54
CA GLU A 205 -40.98 -13.21 1.13
C GLU A 205 -40.85 -11.99 0.22
N ASN A 206 -41.21 -10.80 0.70
CA ASN A 206 -41.06 -9.58 -0.07
C ASN A 206 -39.59 -9.37 -0.45
N LYS A 207 -39.30 -9.25 -1.75
CA LYS A 207 -37.94 -9.00 -2.28
C LYS A 207 -37.24 -7.82 -1.61
N ALA A 208 -37.98 -6.76 -1.28
CA ALA A 208 -37.42 -5.60 -0.59
C ALA A 208 -37.02 -5.95 0.86
N PHE A 209 -37.82 -6.75 1.55
CA PHE A 209 -37.52 -7.23 2.89
C PHE A 209 -36.31 -8.16 2.88
N GLN A 210 -36.28 -9.14 1.98
CA GLN A 210 -35.16 -10.08 1.86
C GLN A 210 -33.84 -9.35 1.55
N ALA A 211 -33.84 -8.43 0.60
CA ALA A 211 -32.63 -7.73 0.18
C ALA A 211 -32.12 -6.74 1.25
N ARG A 212 -33.02 -6.00 1.91
CA ARG A 212 -32.65 -4.87 2.78
C ARG A 212 -32.61 -5.22 4.27
N ILE A 213 -33.46 -6.13 4.73
CA ILE A 213 -33.53 -6.56 6.12
C ILE A 213 -32.73 -7.84 6.30
N LEU A 214 -33.09 -8.94 5.63
CA LEU A 214 -32.34 -10.20 5.78
C LEU A 214 -30.90 -10.11 5.24
N GLY A 215 -30.66 -9.25 4.26
CA GLY A 215 -29.33 -8.99 3.72
C GLY A 215 -28.43 -8.08 4.58
N ALA A 216 -28.96 -7.52 5.67
CA ALA A 216 -28.25 -6.64 6.59
C ALA A 216 -28.14 -7.28 7.99
N GLU A 217 -26.92 -7.43 8.48
CA GLU A 217 -26.65 -8.07 9.76
C GLU A 217 -27.21 -7.22 10.93
N GLY A 218 -28.01 -7.82 11.81
CA GLY A 218 -28.64 -7.14 12.94
C GLY A 218 -30.01 -6.50 12.63
N ALA A 219 -30.43 -6.43 11.36
CA ALA A 219 -31.66 -5.73 11.00
C ALA A 219 -32.93 -6.52 11.36
N LEU A 220 -32.90 -7.85 11.23
CA LEU A 220 -34.00 -8.71 11.66
C LEU A 220 -34.08 -8.73 13.20
N GLU A 221 -32.93 -8.85 13.86
CA GLU A 221 -32.78 -8.79 15.31
C GLU A 221 -33.32 -7.47 15.86
N PHE A 222 -33.11 -6.36 15.13
CA PHE A 222 -33.67 -5.07 15.51
C PHE A 222 -35.19 -5.07 15.46
N LEU A 223 -35.81 -5.59 14.40
CA LEU A 223 -37.28 -5.67 14.33
C LEU A 223 -37.81 -6.55 15.47
N LYS A 224 -37.18 -7.70 15.74
CA LYS A 224 -37.53 -8.56 16.88
C LYS A 224 -37.40 -7.84 18.22
N ALA A 225 -36.33 -7.08 18.40
CA ALA A 225 -36.10 -6.27 19.60
C ALA A 225 -37.17 -5.19 19.82
N VAL A 226 -37.77 -4.68 18.74
CA VAL A 226 -38.88 -3.72 18.76
C VAL A 226 -40.22 -4.38 19.15
N GLY A 227 -40.28 -5.71 19.16
CA GLY A 227 -41.49 -6.48 19.52
C GLY A 227 -42.15 -7.17 18.34
N PHE A 228 -41.53 -7.16 17.15
CA PHE A 228 -42.04 -7.93 16.03
C PHE A 228 -41.75 -9.43 16.21
N GLU A 229 -42.76 -10.26 16.10
CA GLU A 229 -42.68 -11.71 16.29
C GLU A 229 -42.84 -12.47 14.96
N GLU A 230 -42.22 -13.65 14.86
CA GLU A 230 -42.38 -14.49 13.67
C GLU A 230 -43.69 -15.27 13.76
N GLU A 231 -44.52 -15.11 12.73
CA GLU A 231 -45.81 -15.77 12.60
C GLU A 231 -45.77 -16.66 11.34
N ASN A 232 -46.01 -17.96 11.52
CA ASN A 232 -46.13 -18.90 10.41
C ASN A 232 -47.57 -18.84 9.89
N GLY A 233 -47.77 -18.46 8.62
CA GLY A 233 -49.09 -18.53 8.00
C GLY A 233 -49.50 -19.98 7.79
N GLU A 234 -50.52 -20.44 8.51
CA GLU A 234 -50.99 -21.83 8.50
C GLU A 234 -51.53 -22.29 7.13
N GLU A 235 -52.01 -21.37 6.29
CA GLU A 235 -52.70 -21.74 5.03
C GLU A 235 -51.85 -21.62 3.75
N ASP A 236 -50.72 -20.90 3.78
CA ASP A 236 -50.00 -20.52 2.55
C ASP A 236 -48.50 -20.86 2.57
N GLY A 237 -47.97 -21.38 3.69
CA GLY A 237 -46.52 -21.59 3.87
C GLY A 237 -45.69 -20.30 3.95
N LYS A 238 -46.34 -19.12 3.89
CA LYS A 238 -45.70 -17.80 3.97
C LYS A 238 -45.35 -17.48 5.41
N THR A 239 -44.14 -16.98 5.62
CA THR A 239 -43.69 -16.50 6.94
C THR A 239 -43.86 -14.99 7.05
N PHE A 240 -44.51 -14.56 8.13
CA PHE A 240 -44.77 -13.16 8.42
C PHE A 240 -44.00 -12.73 9.67
N LEU A 241 -43.82 -11.42 9.76
CA LEU A 241 -43.34 -10.77 10.96
C LEU A 241 -44.45 -9.82 11.44
N ALA A 242 -45.04 -10.10 12.59
CA ALA A 242 -46.22 -9.41 13.10
C ALA A 242 -45.91 -8.66 14.41
N LEU A 243 -46.42 -7.45 14.55
CA LEU A 243 -46.33 -6.66 15.78
C LEU A 243 -47.64 -6.81 16.58
N PRO A 244 -47.60 -7.36 17.80
CA PRO A 244 -48.81 -7.59 18.60
C PRO A 244 -49.50 -6.27 19.01
N GLU A 245 -50.80 -6.36 19.25
CA GLU A 245 -51.63 -5.28 19.79
C GLU A 245 -51.32 -5.11 21.28
N GLY A 246 -50.40 -4.20 21.60
CA GLY A 246 -49.98 -3.94 22.98
C GLY A 246 -48.64 -3.22 23.10
N VAL A 247 -47.83 -3.20 22.03
CA VAL A 247 -46.58 -2.44 22.00
C VAL A 247 -46.87 -0.95 22.07
N SER A 248 -46.21 -0.25 22.98
CA SER A 248 -46.43 1.19 23.18
C SER A 248 -45.89 1.99 21.99
N THR A 249 -46.63 3.02 21.57
CA THR A 249 -46.17 3.97 20.55
C THR A 249 -44.91 4.71 20.98
N ASP A 250 -44.70 4.87 22.29
CA ASP A 250 -43.52 5.53 22.85
C ASP A 250 -42.27 4.65 22.71
N GLU A 251 -42.42 3.33 22.88
CA GLU A 251 -41.35 2.35 22.67
C GLU A 251 -40.95 2.29 21.19
N LEU A 252 -41.94 2.30 20.28
CA LEU A 252 -41.71 2.37 18.83
C LEU A 252 -40.99 3.66 18.44
N THR A 253 -41.37 4.79 19.02
CA THR A 253 -40.74 6.09 18.77
C THR A 253 -39.29 6.09 19.28
N THR A 254 -39.07 5.59 20.49
CA THR A 254 -37.72 5.45 21.08
C THR A 254 -36.84 4.57 20.21
N ALA A 255 -37.35 3.42 19.74
CA ALA A 255 -36.60 2.53 18.86
C ALA A 255 -36.26 3.19 17.52
N LYS A 256 -37.20 3.93 16.93
CA LYS A 256 -36.99 4.71 15.70
C LYS A 256 -35.86 5.72 15.89
N ASP A 257 -35.82 6.43 17.01
CA ASP A 257 -34.78 7.43 17.30
C ASP A 257 -33.42 6.76 17.46
N VAL A 258 -33.36 5.62 18.17
CA VAL A 258 -32.13 4.85 18.36
C VAL A 258 -31.53 4.40 17.03
N ILE A 259 -32.33 3.81 16.13
CA ILE A 259 -31.81 3.30 14.84
C ILE A 259 -31.49 4.42 13.85
N SER A 260 -32.17 5.58 13.97
CA SER A 260 -31.93 6.75 13.12
C SER A 260 -30.64 7.48 13.50
N SER A 261 -30.27 7.44 14.79
CA SER A 261 -28.99 7.98 15.27
C SER A 261 -27.81 7.11 14.85
N ASP A 262 -26.64 7.71 14.62
CA ASP A 262 -25.41 6.96 14.32
C ASP A 262 -24.97 6.12 15.53
N GLN A 263 -25.09 4.80 15.42
CA GLN A 263 -24.72 3.83 16.44
C GLN A 263 -23.40 3.11 16.13
N THR A 264 -22.59 3.64 15.21
CA THR A 264 -21.34 2.98 14.77
C THR A 264 -20.34 2.83 15.91
N ILE A 265 -19.80 1.62 16.08
CA ILE A 265 -18.74 1.34 17.04
C ILE A 265 -17.37 1.60 16.41
N ILE A 266 -16.64 2.55 16.97
CA ILE A 266 -15.30 2.91 16.52
C ILE A 266 -14.26 2.30 17.47
N CYS A 267 -13.59 1.24 17.05
CA CYS A 267 -12.45 0.72 17.79
C CYS A 267 -11.23 1.61 17.58
N ARG A 268 -10.56 2.00 18.66
CA ARG A 268 -9.40 2.89 18.62
C ARG A 268 -8.13 2.09 18.43
N LEU A 269 -7.23 2.57 17.56
CA LEU A 269 -5.90 1.97 17.38
C LEU A 269 -5.14 1.94 18.70
N HIS A 270 -4.73 0.75 19.13
CA HIS A 270 -3.82 0.58 20.25
C HIS A 270 -2.40 0.87 19.78
N ARG A 271 -1.87 2.02 20.20
CA ARG A 271 -0.55 2.51 19.77
C ARG A 271 0.63 1.87 20.52
N ASP A 272 0.35 1.09 21.56
CA ASP A 272 1.34 0.38 22.37
C ASP A 272 2.57 1.24 22.69
N VAL A 273 2.35 2.42 23.29
CA VAL A 273 3.41 3.38 23.57
C VAL A 273 4.34 2.80 24.65
N ARG A 274 5.58 2.52 24.28
CA ARG A 274 6.60 1.94 25.18
C ARG A 274 7.70 2.96 25.48
N VAL A 275 8.09 3.04 26.75
CA VAL A 275 9.30 3.76 27.17
C VAL A 275 10.44 2.75 27.22
N LEU A 276 11.39 2.86 26.30
CA LEU A 276 12.58 2.01 26.27
C LEU A 276 13.67 2.63 27.14
N LYS A 277 14.23 1.85 28.08
CA LYS A 277 15.35 2.29 28.91
C LYS A 277 16.66 2.11 28.14
N PRO A 278 17.54 3.13 28.08
CA PRO A 278 18.84 2.96 27.47
C PRO A 278 19.66 1.90 28.26
N PRO A 279 20.31 0.95 27.57
CA PRO A 279 21.05 -0.12 28.20
C PRO A 279 22.34 0.45 28.78
N ARG A 280 22.69 0.04 30.01
CA ARG A 280 23.96 0.46 30.62
C ARG A 280 25.10 -0.25 29.89
N GLY A 281 25.97 0.52 29.23
CA GLY A 281 27.18 -0.01 28.58
C GLY A 281 26.99 -0.61 27.17
N ALA A 282 25.78 -0.56 26.59
CA ALA A 282 25.57 -0.87 25.17
C ALA A 282 25.17 0.40 24.40
N ALA A 283 25.55 0.47 23.12
CA ALA A 283 25.18 1.60 22.27
C ALA A 283 23.66 1.77 22.21
N ILE A 284 23.17 3.01 22.27
CA ILE A 284 21.74 3.36 22.18
C ILE A 284 21.07 2.68 20.96
N ALA A 285 21.83 2.57 19.86
CA ALA A 285 21.40 1.87 18.65
C ALA A 285 21.00 0.39 18.87
N ALA A 286 21.63 -0.32 19.82
CA ALA A 286 21.32 -1.72 20.09
C ALA A 286 20.01 -1.90 20.89
N ALA A 287 19.64 -0.95 21.74
CA ALA A 287 18.37 -0.98 22.46
C ALA A 287 17.20 -0.36 21.70
N MET A 288 17.47 0.45 20.68
CA MET A 288 16.46 0.98 19.77
C MET A 288 16.23 0.07 18.55
N ARG A 289 16.89 -1.09 18.45
CA ARG A 289 16.57 -2.10 17.43
C ARG A 289 15.21 -2.70 17.71
N VAL A 290 14.19 -2.16 17.05
CA VAL A 290 12.91 -2.83 16.85
C VAL A 290 13.09 -3.70 15.62
N ASP A 291 13.27 -5.00 15.81
CA ASP A 291 13.27 -5.96 14.70
C ASP A 291 11.84 -6.10 14.17
N LEU A 292 11.52 -5.26 13.18
CA LEU A 292 10.27 -5.31 12.44
C LEU A 292 10.27 -6.56 11.55
N PRO A 293 9.12 -7.23 11.33
CA PRO A 293 9.07 -8.40 10.47
C PRO A 293 9.49 -7.99 9.06
N SER A 294 10.12 -8.89 8.31
CA SER A 294 10.52 -8.59 6.92
C SER A 294 9.33 -8.18 6.03
N ASP A 295 8.11 -8.61 6.39
CA ASP A 295 6.86 -8.22 5.74
C ASP A 295 6.51 -6.74 5.92
N PHE A 296 6.98 -6.07 6.99
CA PHE A 296 6.80 -4.62 7.18
C PHE A 296 7.46 -3.82 6.05
N TYR A 297 8.58 -4.30 5.52
CA TYR A 297 9.33 -3.64 4.45
C TYR A 297 8.81 -4.02 3.04
N LYS A 298 7.85 -4.94 2.95
CA LYS A 298 7.22 -5.32 1.69
C LYS A 298 6.08 -4.35 1.41
N LEU A 299 6.43 -3.19 0.84
CA LEU A 299 5.46 -2.23 0.33
C LEU A 299 4.64 -2.92 -0.78
N THR A 300 3.36 -3.16 -0.54
CA THR A 300 2.52 -3.78 -1.56
C THR A 300 2.20 -2.77 -2.67
N VAL A 301 1.84 -3.28 -3.85
CA VAL A 301 1.41 -2.42 -4.96
C VAL A 301 0.18 -1.59 -4.56
N ASP A 302 -0.66 -2.11 -3.67
CA ASP A 302 -1.84 -1.41 -3.17
C ASP A 302 -1.47 -0.34 -2.14
N ASP A 303 -0.42 -0.52 -1.33
CA ASP A 303 0.11 0.53 -0.45
C ASP A 303 0.71 1.70 -1.26
N LEU A 304 1.41 1.40 -2.36
CA LEU A 304 1.90 2.42 -3.31
C LEU A 304 0.75 3.17 -4.00
N ARG A 305 -0.31 2.46 -4.38
CA ARG A 305 -1.53 3.07 -4.95
C ARG A 305 -2.28 3.93 -3.93
N PHE A 306 -2.35 3.48 -2.68
CA PHE A 306 -3.00 4.22 -1.61
C PHE A 306 -2.23 5.50 -1.27
N THR A 307 -0.89 5.42 -1.18
CA THR A 307 -0.03 6.58 -0.92
C THR A 307 -0.02 7.58 -2.08
N THR A 308 0.03 7.12 -3.34
CA THR A 308 -0.07 8.01 -4.51
C THR A 308 -1.45 8.68 -4.60
N LYS A 309 -2.53 7.96 -4.28
CA LYS A 309 -3.89 8.50 -4.24
C LYS A 309 -4.12 9.47 -3.07
N SER A 310 -3.53 9.22 -1.91
CA SER A 310 -3.63 10.12 -0.74
C SER A 310 -2.76 11.38 -0.90
N LEU A 311 -1.65 11.29 -1.64
CA LEU A 311 -0.77 12.42 -1.94
C LEU A 311 -1.21 13.22 -3.18
N GLY A 312 -2.31 12.84 -3.85
CA GLY A 312 -2.82 13.55 -5.03
C GLY A 312 -1.86 13.53 -6.23
N ILE A 313 -0.93 12.57 -6.26
CA ILE A 313 0.03 12.43 -7.36
C ILE A 313 -0.64 11.52 -8.42
N ASP A 314 -1.42 12.14 -9.30
CA ASP A 314 -1.98 11.45 -10.47
C ASP A 314 -0.83 10.93 -11.35
N SER A 315 -0.64 9.61 -11.29
CA SER A 315 0.40 8.90 -12.03
C SER A 315 -0.02 8.70 -13.49
N HIS A 316 0.15 9.75 -14.30
CA HIS A 316 0.28 9.63 -15.76
C HIS A 316 1.64 9.02 -16.12
N PHE A 317 1.88 7.76 -15.75
CA PHE A 317 2.99 6.96 -16.26
C PHE A 317 2.48 5.57 -16.64
N LYS A 318 1.84 5.49 -17.80
CA LYS A 318 1.56 4.23 -18.48
C LYS A 318 2.77 3.83 -19.31
N GLY A 319 3.43 2.76 -18.86
CA GLY A 319 4.00 1.73 -19.72
C GLY A 319 5.41 1.94 -20.25
N VAL A 320 6.37 1.21 -19.67
CA VAL A 320 7.33 0.37 -20.41
C VAL A 320 7.67 -0.83 -19.49
N ILE A 321 7.17 -2.01 -19.84
CA ILE A 321 7.82 -3.30 -19.56
C ILE A 321 8.41 -3.74 -20.90
#